data_AF-A0A534U9Z9-F1
#
_entry.id   AF-A0A534U9Z9-F1
#
_cell.length_a   1.000
_cell.length_b   1.000
_cell.length_c   1.000
_cell.angle_alpha   90.00
_cell.angle_beta   90.00
_cell.angle_gamma   90.00
#
_symmetry.space_group_name_H-M   'P 1'
#
loop_
_entity.id
_entity.type
_entity.pdbx_description
1 polymer ?
#
loop_
_entity_poly.entity_id
_entity_poly.type
_entity_poly.pdbx_seq_one_letter_code
_entity_poly.pdbx_strand_id
1 'polypeptide(L)' 'MSWESSAEYYRQLNESIKTKLGPTHSAELIMYSMDFHRAAQLEREERWTDLATLLIGAITRLEKAGADFVIMASNTAH' A
#
# COMPACT_ATOMS: atom_id res chain seq x y z
N MET A 1 -1.46 6.93 0.99
CA MET A 1 -1.69 7.64 -0.27
C MET A 1 -1.51 9.12 0.06
N SER A 2 -0.34 9.70 -0.17
CA SER A 2 0.36 9.78 -1.46
C SER A 2 1.56 8.84 -1.65
N TRP A 3 2.26 8.98 -2.79
CA TRP A 3 3.41 8.15 -3.16
C TRP A 3 4.63 8.43 -2.28
N GLU A 4 4.75 9.66 -1.76
CA GLU A 4 5.82 10.09 -0.85
C GLU A 4 5.83 9.23 0.42
N SER A 5 4.68 9.01 1.05
CA SER A 5 4.58 8.11 2.21
C SER A 5 4.89 6.66 1.84
N SER A 6 4.47 6.22 0.64
CA SER A 6 4.68 4.84 0.19
C SER A 6 6.17 4.53 0.00
N ALA A 7 6.94 5.48 -0.54
CA ALA A 7 8.39 5.37 -0.65
C ALA A 7 9.06 5.20 0.71
N GLU A 8 8.56 5.90 1.73
CA GLU A 8 9.07 5.81 3.09
C GLU A 8 8.77 4.44 3.74
N TYR A 9 7.57 3.88 3.54
CA TYR A 9 7.25 2.52 3.97
C TYR A 9 8.18 1.48 3.33
N TYR A 10 8.39 1.57 2.01
CA TYR A 10 9.31 0.67 1.29
C TYR A 10 10.73 0.73 1.86
N ARG A 11 11.24 1.96 2.11
CA ARG A 11 12.58 2.18 2.67
C ARG A 11 12.69 1.55 4.07
N GLN A 12 11.77 1.87 4.97
CA GLN A 12 11.81 1.38 6.36
C GLN A 12 11.70 -0.15 6.44
N LEU A 13 10.84 -0.77 5.62
CA LEU A 13 10.70 -2.23 5.57
C LEU A 13 12.01 -2.90 5.15
N ASN A 14 12.63 -2.41 4.08
CA ASN A 14 13.89 -2.95 3.59
C ASN A 14 15.05 -2.75 4.58
N GLU A 15 15.17 -1.55 5.16
CA GLU A 15 16.18 -1.28 6.19
C GLU A 15 16.01 -2.15 7.43
N SER A 16 14.76 -2.39 7.85
CA SER A 16 14.46 -3.27 8.98
C SER A 16 14.86 -4.72 8.71
N ILE A 17 14.57 -5.25 7.51
CA ILE A 17 14.98 -6.60 7.12
C ILE A 17 16.51 -6.71 7.00
N LYS A 18 17.16 -5.73 6.35
CA LYS A 18 18.63 -5.66 6.27
C LYS A 18 19.28 -5.66 7.66
N THR A 19 18.72 -4.89 8.59
CA THR A 19 19.23 -4.81 9.97
C THR A 19 19.09 -6.12 10.72
N LYS A 20 17.98 -6.86 10.49
CA LYS A 20 17.70 -8.11 11.20
C LYS A 20 18.41 -9.33 10.60
N LEU A 21 18.56 -9.39 9.28
CA LEU A 21 19.01 -10.59 8.57
C LEU A 21 20.39 -10.44 7.89
N GLY A 22 20.87 -9.21 7.69
CA GLY A 22 22.19 -8.94 7.12
C GLY A 22 22.17 -8.08 5.85
N PRO A 23 23.35 -7.67 5.36
CA PRO A 23 23.50 -6.58 4.38
C PRO A 23 22.90 -6.85 2.99
N THR A 24 22.70 -8.13 2.64
CA THR A 24 22.16 -8.57 1.34
C THR A 24 20.68 -8.98 1.41
N HIS A 25 20.05 -8.88 2.58
CA HIS A 25 18.63 -9.19 2.74
C HIS A 25 17.76 -7.94 2.51
N SER A 26 16.63 -8.13 1.84
CA SER A 26 15.61 -7.13 1.58
C SER A 26 14.23 -7.71 1.86
N ALA A 27 13.23 -6.84 2.04
CA ALA A 27 11.85 -7.29 2.16
C ALA A 27 11.33 -7.76 0.80
N GLU A 28 10.70 -8.93 0.74
CA GLU A 28 9.93 -9.36 -0.43
C GLU A 28 8.57 -8.67 -0.41
N LEU A 29 8.32 -7.82 -1.41
CA LEU A 29 7.19 -6.90 -1.42
C LEU A 29 6.54 -6.84 -2.79
N ILE A 30 5.21 -6.77 -2.80
CA ILE A 30 4.40 -6.42 -3.98
C ILE A 30 3.71 -5.10 -3.67
N MET A 31 3.94 -4.08 -4.50
CA MET A 31 3.39 -2.74 -4.28
C MET A 31 2.36 -2.39 -5.35
N TYR A 32 1.13 -2.15 -4.93
CA TYR A 32 0.09 -1.55 -5.77
C TYR A 32 0.04 -0.05 -5.51
N SER A 33 0.62 0.74 -6.42
CA SER A 33 0.56 2.20 -6.36
C SER A 33 -0.57 2.71 -7.25
N MET A 34 -1.55 3.38 -6.65
CA MET A 34 -2.70 3.93 -7.37
C MET A 34 -2.63 5.44 -7.51
N ASP A 35 -3.30 5.97 -8.53
CA ASP A 35 -3.54 7.40 -8.64
C ASP A 35 -4.42 7.87 -7.47
N PHE A 36 -3.81 8.62 -6.54
CA PHE A 36 -4.46 9.11 -5.35
C PHE A 36 -5.58 10.10 -5.66
N HIS A 37 -5.52 10.80 -6.79
CA HIS A 37 -6.54 11.79 -7.14
C HIS A 37 -7.94 11.17 -7.17
N ARG A 38 -8.04 9.96 -7.73
CA ARG A 38 -9.31 9.22 -7.79
C ARG A 38 -9.84 8.86 -6.41
N ALA A 39 -8.99 8.37 -5.52
CA ALA A 39 -9.40 8.02 -4.16
C ALA A 39 -9.83 9.27 -3.37
N ALA A 40 -9.05 10.35 -3.46
CA ALA A 40 -9.35 11.62 -2.79
C ALA A 40 -10.66 12.25 -3.29
N GLN A 41 -11.01 12.11 -4.57
CA GLN A 41 -12.30 12.55 -5.09
C GLN A 41 -13.46 11.78 -4.45
N LEU A 42 -13.36 10.45 -4.37
CA LEU A 42 -14.40 9.61 -3.76
C LEU A 42 -14.56 9.90 -2.27
N GLU A 43 -13.46 10.12 -1.54
CA GLU A 43 -13.48 10.55 -0.13
C GLU A 43 -14.20 11.89 0.03
N ARG A 44 -13.84 12.89 -0.79
CA ARG A 44 -14.45 14.23 -0.73
C ARG A 44 -15.93 14.24 -1.07
N GLU A 45 -16.36 13.35 -1.96
CA GLU A 45 -17.77 13.17 -2.33
C GLU A 45 -18.54 12.25 -1.36
N GLU A 46 -17.90 11.79 -0.28
CA GLU A 46 -18.47 10.85 0.70
C GLU A 46 -18.96 9.53 0.07
N ARG A 47 -18.35 9.13 -1.06
CA ARG A 47 -18.69 7.91 -1.81
C ARG A 47 -17.94 6.70 -1.26
N TRP A 48 -18.15 6.41 0.02
CA TRP A 48 -17.41 5.40 0.77
C TRP A 48 -17.50 3.99 0.16
N THR A 49 -18.66 3.60 -0.36
CA THR A 49 -18.85 2.29 -1.01
C THR A 49 -17.98 2.15 -2.28
N ASP A 50 -17.86 3.21 -3.05
CA ASP A 50 -17.05 3.22 -4.28
C ASP A 50 -15.56 3.22 -3.94
N LEU A 51 -15.16 3.97 -2.91
CA LEU A 51 -13.80 3.96 -2.39
C LEU A 51 -13.43 2.56 -1.87
N ALA A 52 -14.29 1.93 -1.08
CA ALA A 52 -14.07 0.57 -0.58
C ALA A 52 -13.94 -0.42 -1.75
N THR A 53 -14.80 -0.31 -2.77
CA THR A 53 -14.71 -1.15 -3.97
C THR A 53 -13.37 -0.96 -4.70
N LEU A 54 -12.89 0.28 -4.82
CA LEU A 54 -11.59 0.59 -5.41
C LEU A 54 -10.45 -0.06 -4.63
N LEU A 55 -10.45 0.08 -3.30
CA LEU A 55 -9.42 -0.48 -2.41
C LEU A 55 -9.43 -2.01 -2.39
N ILE A 56 -10.61 -2.64 -2.29
CA ILE A 56 -10.77 -4.09 -2.37
C ILE A 56 -10.23 -4.61 -3.71
N GLY A 57 -10.53 -3.91 -4.81
CA GLY A 57 -9.99 -4.27 -6.13
C GLY A 57 -8.46 -4.25 -6.20
N ALA A 58 -7.80 -3.35 -5.47
CA ALA A 58 -6.35 -3.32 -5.34
C ALA A 58 -5.83 -4.49 -4.48
N ILE A 59 -6.48 -4.74 -3.33
CA ILE A 59 -6.14 -5.85 -2.42
C ILE A 59 -6.25 -7.20 -3.14
N THR A 60 -7.33 -7.46 -3.86
CA THR A 60 -7.52 -8.71 -4.61
C THR A 60 -6.45 -8.91 -5.68
N ARG A 61 -5.91 -7.83 -6.28
CA ARG A 61 -4.80 -7.95 -7.23
C ARG A 61 -3.49 -8.32 -6.53
N LEU A 62 -3.24 -7.77 -5.35
CA LEU A 62 -2.06 -8.11 -4.53
C LEU A 62 -2.12 -9.56 -4.05
N GLU A 63 -3.27 -10.00 -3.55
CA GLU A 63 -3.51 -11.39 -3.15
C GLU A 63 -3.23 -12.34 -4.32
N LYS A 64 -3.79 -12.07 -5.51
CA LYS A 64 -3.54 -12.86 -6.72
C LYS A 64 -2.09 -12.82 -7.20
N ALA A 65 -1.34 -11.79 -6.85
CA ALA A 65 0.08 -11.68 -7.15
C ALA A 65 0.96 -12.46 -6.16
N GLY A 66 0.38 -13.03 -5.09
CA GLY A 66 1.06 -13.88 -4.11
C GLY A 66 1.34 -13.19 -2.78
N ALA A 67 0.71 -12.05 -2.48
CA ALA A 67 0.87 -11.41 -1.18
C ALA A 67 0.15 -12.18 -0.06
N ASP A 68 0.86 -12.51 1.02
CA ASP A 68 0.29 -13.19 2.20
C ASP A 68 -0.57 -12.26 3.07
N PHE A 69 -0.26 -10.96 3.06
CA PHE A 69 -0.99 -9.93 3.79
C PHE A 69 -0.82 -8.55 3.13
N VAL A 70 -1.64 -7.58 3.53
CA VAL A 70 -1.61 -6.22 2.98
C VAL A 70 -1.40 -5.18 4.08
N ILE A 71 -0.56 -4.18 3.78
CA ILE A 71 -0.39 -2.97 4.58
C ILE A 71 -0.95 -1.80 3.76
N MET A 72 -1.82 -0.99 4.37
CA MET A 72 -2.24 0.28 3.78
C MET A 72 -1.38 1.42 4.33
N ALA A 73 -0.54 2.01 3.48
CA ALA A 73 0.25 3.19 3.80
C ALA A 73 -0.60 4.48 3.79
N SER A 74 -1.67 4.52 4.60
CA SER A 74 -2.59 5.65 4.73
C SER A 74 -3.28 5.63 6.09
N ASN A 75 -3.28 6.75 6.82
CA ASN A 75 -3.99 6.86 8.10
C ASN A 75 -5.48 7.16 7.90
N THR A 76 -5.83 7.92 6.87
CA THR A 76 -7.20 8.43 6.64
C THR A 76 -8.13 7.42 5.98
N ALA A 77 -7.56 6.43 5.27
CA ALA A 77 -8.32 5.43 4.52
C ALA A 77 -8.64 4.15 5.34
N HIS A 78 -8.21 4.08 6.61
CA HIS A 78 -8.65 3.06 7.56
C HIS A 78 -10.03 3.41 8.11
#